data_AF-A0A0D3RKH9-F1
#
_entry.id   AF-A0A0D3RKH9-F1
#
_cell.length_a   1.000
_cell.length_b   1.000
_cell.length_c   1.000
_cell.angle_alpha   90.00
_cell.angle_beta   90.00
_cell.angle_gamma   90.00
#
_symmetry.space_group_name_H-M   'P 1'
#
loop_
_entity.id
_entity.type
_entity.pdbx_description
1 polymer ?
#
loop_
_entity_poly.entity_id
_entity_poly.type
_entity_poly.pdbx_seq_one_letter_code
_entity_poly.pdbx_strand_id
1 'polypeptide(L)'
;MLMQLHEAGIRTGDAERILSSGECWQRQKTLLTGREVSFMKGLFRIVDMKRWYLCPQVRVADIVQLNGNIRPRSRQWWQLFRMVSQWHVDVVIVERRSFSIVAAVELDDASHLRPERRRRDILLEEVLRQAGIPLLRSHDARKLLQMTGEWLNTTGADQQSPEHRS
;
A
#
# COMPACT_ATOMS: atom_id res chain seq x y z
N MET A 1 -2.57 32.72 0.28
CA MET A 1 -2.57 31.55 -0.63
C MET A 1 -2.82 31.94 -2.09
N LEU A 2 -4.01 32.38 -2.53
CA LEU A 2 -4.22 32.74 -3.96
C LEU A 2 -3.24 33.80 -4.49
N MET A 3 -2.99 34.84 -3.69
CA MET A 3 -2.02 35.88 -4.03
C MET A 3 -0.60 35.33 -4.16
N GLN A 4 -0.19 34.42 -3.29
CA GLN A 4 1.12 33.74 -3.36
C GLN A 4 1.23 32.84 -4.60
N LEU A 5 0.15 32.16 -5.00
CA LEU A 5 0.12 31.39 -6.24
C LEU A 5 0.26 32.31 -7.47
N HIS A 6 -0.45 33.44 -7.47
CA HIS A 6 -0.35 34.43 -8.54
C HIS A 6 1.05 35.08 -8.62
N GLU A 7 1.63 35.47 -7.49
CA GLU A 7 3.01 35.99 -7.40
C GLU A 7 4.04 34.97 -7.90
N ALA A 8 3.78 33.67 -7.69
CA ALA A 8 4.58 32.59 -8.25
C ALA A 8 4.30 32.29 -9.74
N GLY A 9 3.42 33.06 -10.40
CA GLY A 9 3.03 32.84 -11.80
C GLY A 9 2.14 31.62 -12.04
N ILE A 10 1.53 31.06 -10.99
CA ILE A 10 0.70 29.87 -11.06
C ILE A 10 -0.76 30.27 -11.30
N ARG A 11 -1.36 29.72 -12.36
CA ARG A 11 -2.80 29.90 -12.65
C ARG A 11 -3.65 29.12 -11.64
N THR A 12 -4.61 29.79 -11.03
CA THR A 12 -5.54 29.22 -10.04
C THR A 12 -6.86 28.81 -10.70
N GLY A 13 -7.36 27.60 -10.39
CA GLY A 13 -8.64 27.07 -10.83
C GLY A 13 -9.75 27.19 -9.79
N ASP A 14 -10.81 26.39 -9.94
CA ASP A 14 -11.93 26.34 -8.99
C ASP A 14 -11.53 25.74 -7.65
N ALA A 15 -10.67 24.71 -7.65
CA ALA A 15 -10.22 24.04 -6.44
C ALA A 15 -9.44 24.98 -5.51
N GLU A 16 -8.53 25.78 -6.04
CA GLU A 16 -7.76 26.77 -5.28
C GLU A 16 -8.68 27.87 -4.75
N ARG A 17 -9.69 28.27 -5.52
CA ARG A 17 -10.70 29.24 -5.07
C ARG A 17 -11.52 28.71 -3.90
N ILE A 18 -11.99 27.47 -3.98
CA ILE A 18 -12.69 26.79 -2.88
C ILE A 18 -11.76 26.68 -1.65
N LEU A 19 -10.52 26.23 -1.84
CA LEU A 19 -9.55 26.11 -0.75
C LEU A 19 -9.24 27.46 -0.09
N SER A 20 -9.32 28.55 -0.84
CA SER A 20 -9.10 29.90 -0.31
C SER A 20 -10.33 30.50 0.39
N SER A 21 -11.52 29.94 0.18
CA SER A 21 -12.76 30.50 0.72
C SER A 21 -13.04 30.07 2.17
N GLY A 22 -12.30 29.10 2.70
CA GLY A 22 -12.40 28.69 4.09
C GLY A 22 -11.63 27.41 4.43
N GLU A 23 -11.87 26.89 5.63
CA GLU A 23 -11.28 25.62 6.06
C GLU A 23 -11.98 24.43 5.39
N CYS A 24 -11.39 23.92 4.30
CA CYS A 24 -11.94 22.77 3.57
C CYS A 24 -11.45 21.40 4.08
N TRP A 25 -10.49 21.39 5.01
CA TRP A 25 -9.83 20.16 5.44
C TRP A 25 -9.78 20.06 6.96
N GLN A 26 -10.03 18.85 7.46
CA GLN A 26 -9.81 18.48 8.85
C GLN A 26 -8.89 17.26 8.91
N ARG A 27 -8.00 17.23 9.90
CA ARG A 27 -7.14 16.05 10.10
C ARG A 27 -7.98 14.86 10.54
N GLN A 28 -7.64 13.68 10.05
CA GLN A 28 -8.16 12.44 10.62
C GLN A 28 -7.54 12.22 12.01
N LYS A 29 -8.34 11.74 12.97
CA LYS A 29 -7.86 11.45 14.34
C LYS A 29 -6.94 10.24 14.38
N THR A 30 -7.21 9.25 13.55
CA THR A 30 -6.41 8.03 13.39
C THR A 30 -6.23 7.73 11.91
N LEU A 31 -5.08 7.16 11.56
CA LEU A 31 -4.83 6.65 10.21
C LEU A 31 -5.57 5.33 9.94
N LEU A 32 -5.71 4.52 11.00
CA LEU A 32 -6.23 3.16 10.95
C LEU A 32 -7.58 3.06 11.66
N THR A 33 -8.40 2.13 11.21
CA THR A 33 -9.62 1.70 11.92
C THR A 33 -9.24 0.93 13.20
N GLY A 34 -10.17 0.78 14.15
CA GLY A 34 -9.90 0.04 15.39
C GLY A 34 -9.47 -1.42 15.16
N ARG A 35 -10.02 -2.07 14.12
CA ARG A 35 -9.66 -3.42 13.70
C ARG A 35 -8.23 -3.48 13.18
N GLU A 36 -7.87 -2.57 12.28
CA GLU A 36 -6.51 -2.45 11.72
C GLU A 36 -5.47 -2.10 12.80
N VAL A 37 -5.79 -1.21 13.74
CA VAL A 37 -4.91 -0.91 14.88
C VAL A 37 -4.61 -2.16 15.70
N SER A 38 -5.64 -2.98 15.96
CA SER A 38 -5.49 -4.20 16.75
C SER A 38 -4.62 -5.23 16.02
N PHE A 39 -4.80 -5.36 14.71
CA PHE A 39 -3.98 -6.21 13.86
C PHE A 39 -2.52 -5.73 13.77
N MET A 40 -2.31 -4.43 13.55
CA MET A 40 -0.97 -3.82 13.54
C MET A 40 -0.22 -4.03 14.84
N LYS A 41 -0.89 -3.90 15.99
CA LYS A 41 -0.31 -4.24 17.30
C LYS A 41 0.10 -5.70 17.40
N GLY A 42 -0.63 -6.61 16.76
CA GLY A 42 -0.25 -8.01 16.62
C GLY A 42 1.02 -8.18 15.80
N LEU A 43 1.10 -7.53 14.63
CA LEU A 43 2.27 -7.56 13.75
C LEU A 43 3.52 -7.05 14.47
N PHE A 44 3.44 -5.93 15.20
CA PHE A 44 4.57 -5.38 15.96
C PHE A 44 5.15 -6.35 17.01
N ARG A 45 4.38 -7.35 17.46
CA ARG A 45 4.85 -8.34 18.44
C ARG A 45 5.59 -9.51 17.81
N ILE A 46 5.28 -9.84 16.55
CA ILE A 46 5.80 -11.04 15.88
C ILE A 46 6.88 -10.72 14.83
N VAL A 47 6.91 -9.48 14.33
CA VAL A 47 7.85 -9.06 13.29
C VAL A 47 9.14 -8.54 13.92
N ASP A 48 10.28 -9.03 13.44
CA ASP A 48 11.59 -8.46 13.80
C ASP A 48 11.76 -7.06 13.18
N MET A 49 11.47 -6.04 13.97
CA MET A 49 11.55 -4.63 13.56
C MET A 49 12.99 -4.15 13.30
N LYS A 50 14.02 -4.95 13.63
CA LYS A 50 15.40 -4.67 13.22
C LYS A 50 15.66 -5.02 11.77
N ARG A 51 14.81 -5.84 11.17
CA ARG A 51 14.95 -6.30 9.79
C ARG A 51 13.83 -5.82 8.87
N TRP A 52 12.64 -5.65 9.40
CA TRP A 52 11.46 -5.33 8.59
C TRP A 52 10.82 -4.03 9.04
N TYR A 53 10.43 -3.21 8.07
CA TYR A 53 9.50 -2.10 8.27
C TYR A 53 8.06 -2.56 7.98
N LEU A 54 7.12 -2.03 8.76
CA LEU A 54 5.69 -2.19 8.55
C LEU A 54 5.12 -0.83 8.16
N CYS A 55 4.69 -0.70 6.90
CA CYS A 55 4.16 0.54 6.34
C CYS A 55 2.63 0.43 6.22
N PRO A 56 1.84 1.07 7.10
CA PRO A 56 0.39 1.00 7.04
C PRO A 56 -0.22 1.87 5.93
N GLN A 57 -1.37 1.46 5.38
CA GLN A 57 -2.20 2.22 4.43
C GLN A 57 -1.41 2.70 3.21
N VAL A 58 -0.62 1.81 2.60
CA VAL A 58 0.19 2.14 1.43
C VAL A 58 -0.67 2.06 0.18
N ARG A 59 -0.65 3.11 -0.63
CA ARG A 59 -1.36 3.16 -1.90
C ARG A 59 -0.73 2.17 -2.89
N VAL A 60 -1.56 1.38 -3.56
CA VAL A 60 -1.10 0.36 -4.52
C VAL A 60 -0.28 0.99 -5.65
N ALA A 61 -0.70 2.16 -6.14
CA ALA A 61 0.01 2.89 -7.19
C ALA A 61 1.44 3.32 -6.83
N ASP A 62 1.81 3.30 -5.54
CA ASP A 62 3.13 3.69 -5.07
C ASP A 62 4.08 2.48 -4.92
N ILE A 63 3.56 1.25 -5.06
CA ILE A 63 4.32 0.00 -4.94
C ILE A 63 4.32 -0.85 -6.22
N VAL A 64 3.54 -0.47 -7.24
CA VAL A 64 3.52 -1.14 -8.54
C VAL A 64 3.82 -0.16 -9.67
N GLN A 65 4.42 -0.69 -10.73
CA GLN A 65 4.66 0.05 -11.96
C GLN A 65 4.17 -0.76 -13.16
N LEU A 66 3.57 -0.08 -14.15
CA LEU A 66 3.25 -0.72 -15.42
C LEU A 66 4.54 -1.07 -16.17
N ASN A 67 4.58 -2.28 -16.74
CA ASN A 67 5.75 -2.75 -17.48
C ASN A 67 6.06 -1.89 -18.72
N GLY A 68 7.27 -2.03 -19.25
CA GLY A 68 7.77 -1.24 -20.37
C GLY A 68 7.00 -1.41 -21.69
N ASN A 69 6.13 -2.42 -21.80
CA ASN A 69 5.30 -2.65 -22.97
C ASN A 69 4.12 -1.67 -23.06
N ILE A 70 3.81 -0.97 -21.96
CA ILE A 70 2.73 0.03 -21.92
C ILE A 70 3.35 1.42 -21.99
N ARG A 71 3.08 2.13 -23.09
CA ARG A 71 3.59 3.50 -23.30
C ARG A 71 3.17 4.43 -22.15
N PRO A 72 4.11 5.09 -21.46
CA PRO A 72 3.81 6.04 -20.39
C PRO A 72 2.86 7.16 -20.85
N ARG A 73 1.92 7.54 -19.97
CA ARG A 73 0.90 8.59 -20.20
C ARG A 73 -0.03 8.36 -21.39
N SER A 74 -0.02 7.18 -22.01
CA SER A 74 -1.01 6.80 -23.01
C SER A 74 -2.40 6.64 -22.40
N ARG A 75 -3.44 6.56 -23.23
CA ARG A 75 -4.81 6.27 -22.78
C ARG A 75 -4.89 4.98 -21.97
N GLN A 76 -4.21 3.92 -22.44
CA GLN A 76 -4.15 2.63 -21.75
C GLN A 76 -3.42 2.73 -20.41
N TRP A 77 -2.31 3.47 -20.36
CA TRP A 77 -1.59 3.73 -19.11
C TRP A 77 -2.50 4.40 -18.08
N TRP A 78 -3.24 5.45 -18.47
CA TRP A 78 -4.16 6.15 -17.56
C TRP A 78 -5.34 5.28 -17.12
N GLN A 79 -5.85 4.39 -17.99
CA GLN A 79 -6.91 3.46 -17.61
C GLN A 79 -6.45 2.51 -16.50
N LEU A 80 -5.27 1.90 -16.65
CA LEU A 80 -4.71 1.00 -15.65
C LEU A 80 -4.28 1.74 -14.38
N PHE A 81 -3.62 2.89 -14.51
CA PHE A 81 -3.21 3.71 -13.37
C PHE A 81 -4.40 4.14 -12.51
N ARG A 82 -5.51 4.56 -13.14
CA ARG A 82 -6.72 4.96 -12.40
C ARG A 82 -7.28 3.84 -11.54
N MET A 83 -7.21 2.58 -11.98
CA MET A 83 -7.67 1.43 -11.21
C MET A 83 -6.96 1.37 -9.87
N VAL A 84 -5.63 1.35 -9.88
CA VAL A 84 -4.81 1.20 -8.67
C VAL A 84 -4.66 2.51 -7.88
N SER A 85 -4.95 3.66 -8.50
CA SER A 85 -4.77 4.98 -7.89
C SER A 85 -5.61 5.22 -6.65
N GLN A 86 -6.73 4.52 -6.51
CA GLN A 86 -7.66 4.69 -5.38
C GLN A 86 -7.55 3.54 -4.36
N TRP A 87 -6.67 2.58 -4.59
CA TRP A 87 -6.55 1.39 -3.76
C TRP A 87 -5.38 1.55 -2.79
N HIS A 88 -5.59 1.07 -1.57
CA HIS A 88 -4.56 0.95 -0.54
C HIS A 88 -4.49 -0.52 -0.12
N VAL A 89 -3.30 -0.93 0.31
CA VAL A 89 -3.06 -2.17 1.05
C VAL A 89 -2.92 -1.79 2.52
N ASP A 90 -3.46 -2.62 3.42
CA ASP A 90 -3.44 -2.32 4.86
C ASP A 90 -2.02 -2.19 5.40
N VAL A 91 -1.11 -3.10 4.99
CA VAL A 91 0.30 -3.08 5.36
C VAL A 91 1.17 -3.53 4.21
N VAL A 92 2.27 -2.82 3.96
CA VAL A 92 3.38 -3.30 3.14
C VAL A 92 4.59 -3.55 4.03
N ILE A 93 5.18 -4.72 3.87
CA ILE A 93 6.40 -5.11 4.57
C ILE A 93 7.60 -4.81 3.67
N VAL A 94 8.59 -4.13 4.24
CA VAL A 94 9.78 -3.66 3.53
C VAL A 94 11.03 -4.14 4.26
N GLU A 95 12.05 -4.60 3.52
CA GLU A 95 13.34 -4.95 4.10
C GLU A 95 14.10 -3.68 4.49
N ARG A 96 14.61 -3.64 5.73
CA ARG A 96 15.10 -2.41 6.36
C ARG A 96 16.37 -1.84 5.71
N ARG A 97 17.26 -2.66 5.16
CA ARG A 97 18.54 -2.22 4.60
C ARG A 97 18.40 -1.71 3.16
N SER A 98 17.69 -2.45 2.33
CA SER A 98 17.53 -2.23 0.89
C SER A 98 16.27 -1.43 0.54
N PHE A 99 15.32 -1.32 1.48
CA PHE A 99 13.99 -0.76 1.23
C PHE A 99 13.22 -1.50 0.12
N SER A 100 13.57 -2.77 -0.14
CA SER A 100 12.83 -3.61 -1.07
C SER A 100 11.48 -4.03 -0.49
N ILE A 101 10.46 -4.06 -1.35
CA ILE A 101 9.12 -4.57 -1.00
C ILE A 101 9.21 -6.09 -0.85
N VAL A 102 8.75 -6.61 0.29
CA VAL A 102 8.80 -8.03 0.63
C VAL A 102 7.44 -8.68 0.45
N ALA A 103 6.38 -8.05 0.96
CA ALA A 103 5.01 -8.54 0.86
C ALA A 103 4.00 -7.43 1.12
N ALA A 104 2.81 -7.60 0.55
CA ALA A 104 1.59 -6.89 0.92
C ALA A 104 0.78 -7.77 1.90
N VAL A 105 0.12 -7.14 2.88
CA VAL A 105 -0.73 -7.82 3.86
C VAL A 105 -2.10 -7.12 3.92
N GLU A 106 -3.19 -7.87 3.74
CA GLU A 106 -4.56 -7.36 3.88
C GLU A 106 -5.38 -8.18 4.89
N LEU A 107 -6.06 -7.49 5.81
CA LEU A 107 -7.01 -8.08 6.75
C LEU A 107 -8.42 -7.92 6.21
N ASP A 108 -8.92 -8.99 5.59
CA ASP A 108 -10.28 -9.06 5.05
C ASP A 108 -11.33 -8.86 6.15
N ASP A 109 -12.39 -8.11 5.85
CA ASP A 109 -13.52 -7.89 6.75
C ASP A 109 -14.72 -8.72 6.29
N ALA A 110 -15.55 -9.21 7.20
CA ALA A 110 -16.67 -10.10 6.86
C ALA A 110 -17.71 -9.48 5.90
N SER A 111 -17.60 -8.18 5.60
CA SER A 111 -18.49 -7.41 4.73
C SER A 111 -18.23 -7.55 3.21
N HIS A 112 -17.45 -8.54 2.75
CA HIS A 112 -17.13 -8.80 1.32
C HIS A 112 -18.32 -9.15 0.39
N LEU A 113 -19.57 -8.93 0.79
CA LEU A 113 -20.75 -9.30 0.00
C LEU A 113 -21.07 -8.31 -1.15
N ARG A 114 -20.41 -7.15 -1.22
CA ARG A 114 -20.64 -6.18 -2.30
C ARG A 114 -19.88 -6.59 -3.57
N PRO A 115 -20.55 -6.67 -4.75
CA PRO A 115 -19.90 -7.05 -6.02
C PRO A 115 -18.67 -6.20 -6.38
N GLU A 116 -18.71 -4.91 -6.05
CA GLU A 116 -17.59 -3.98 -6.28
C GLU A 116 -16.34 -4.33 -5.47
N ARG A 117 -16.52 -4.76 -4.20
CA ARG A 117 -15.41 -5.21 -3.34
C ARG A 117 -14.81 -6.49 -3.89
N ARG A 118 -15.64 -7.48 -4.25
CA ARG A 118 -15.17 -8.71 -4.87
C ARG A 118 -14.38 -8.45 -6.16
N ARG A 119 -14.86 -7.54 -7.01
CA ARG A 119 -14.15 -7.13 -8.23
C ARG A 119 -12.80 -6.49 -7.90
N ARG A 120 -12.74 -5.57 -6.92
CA ARG A 120 -11.48 -4.96 -6.47
C ARG A 120 -10.51 -6.03 -5.99
N ASP A 121 -10.96 -6.93 -5.13
CA ASP A 121 -10.08 -7.91 -4.48
C ASP A 121 -9.45 -8.86 -5.51
N ILE A 122 -10.24 -9.34 -6.50
CA ILE A 122 -9.73 -10.16 -7.62
C ILE A 122 -8.70 -9.39 -8.44
N LEU A 123 -8.98 -8.12 -8.76
CA LEU A 123 -8.08 -7.30 -9.58
C LEU A 123 -6.82 -6.88 -8.83
N LEU A 124 -6.91 -6.62 -7.53
CA LEU A 124 -5.77 -6.30 -6.67
C LEU A 124 -4.79 -7.48 -6.62
N GLU A 125 -5.32 -8.69 -6.41
CA GLU A 125 -4.51 -9.91 -6.39
C GLU A 125 -3.78 -10.11 -7.72
N GLU A 126 -4.46 -9.92 -8.85
CA GLU A 126 -3.83 -10.03 -10.16
C GLU A 126 -2.76 -8.95 -10.39
N VAL A 127 -3.01 -7.71 -9.95
CA VAL A 127 -2.02 -6.62 -10.04
C VAL A 127 -0.76 -6.94 -9.23
N LEU A 128 -0.90 -7.37 -7.98
CA LEU A 128 0.24 -7.70 -7.12
C LEU A 128 1.00 -8.93 -7.63
N ARG A 129 0.27 -9.94 -8.13
CA ARG A 129 0.86 -11.12 -8.77
C ARG A 129 1.70 -10.73 -10.00
N GLN A 130 1.19 -9.87 -10.87
CA GLN A 130 1.95 -9.37 -12.03
C GLN A 130 3.16 -8.51 -11.63
N ALA A 131 3.05 -7.77 -10.52
CA ALA A 131 4.15 -6.98 -9.96
C ALA A 131 5.19 -7.83 -9.21
N GLY A 132 4.95 -9.13 -9.02
CA GLY A 132 5.84 -10.00 -8.24
C GLY A 132 5.82 -9.72 -6.73
N ILE A 133 4.75 -9.10 -6.22
CA ILE A 133 4.57 -8.79 -4.80
C ILE A 133 3.67 -9.87 -4.17
N PRO A 134 4.19 -10.68 -3.24
CA PRO A 134 3.38 -11.64 -2.49
C PRO A 134 2.26 -10.92 -1.70
N LEU A 135 1.04 -11.44 -1.79
CA LEU A 135 -0.10 -10.96 -1.01
C LEU A 135 -0.46 -11.98 0.07
N LEU A 136 -0.29 -11.61 1.34
CA LEU A 136 -0.76 -12.37 2.48
C LEU A 136 -2.13 -11.81 2.91
N ARG A 137 -3.18 -12.63 2.85
CA ARG A 137 -4.53 -12.18 3.20
C ARG A 137 -5.31 -13.22 3.98
N SER A 138 -6.15 -12.76 4.90
CA SER A 138 -7.11 -13.62 5.59
C SER A 138 -8.22 -12.80 6.24
N HIS A 139 -9.38 -13.42 6.44
CA HIS A 139 -10.45 -12.87 7.27
C HIS A 139 -10.19 -13.10 8.77
N ASP A 140 -9.32 -14.06 9.12
CA ASP A 140 -8.91 -14.35 10.49
C ASP A 140 -7.55 -13.68 10.78
N ALA A 141 -7.60 -12.67 11.64
CA ALA A 141 -6.42 -11.92 12.07
C ALA A 141 -5.33 -12.82 12.68
N ARG A 142 -5.68 -13.84 13.46
CA ARG A 142 -4.70 -14.74 14.11
C ARG A 142 -3.99 -15.60 13.07
N LYS A 143 -4.75 -16.16 12.14
CA LYS A 143 -4.19 -16.93 11.02
C LYS A 143 -3.27 -16.06 10.17
N LEU A 144 -3.68 -14.83 9.87
CA LEU A 144 -2.87 -13.92 9.08
C LEU A 144 -1.57 -13.51 9.78
N LEU A 145 -1.61 -13.27 11.09
CA LEU A 145 -0.40 -13.05 11.89
C LEU A 145 0.55 -14.23 11.81
N GLN A 146 0.04 -15.45 11.99
CA GLN A 146 0.86 -16.67 11.89
C GLN A 146 1.51 -16.80 10.52
N MET A 147 0.73 -16.71 9.44
CA MET A 147 1.23 -16.79 8.06
C MET A 147 2.28 -15.72 7.78
N THR A 148 2.09 -14.50 8.30
CA THR A 148 3.06 -13.41 8.14
C THR A 148 4.37 -13.70 8.85
N GLY A 149 4.33 -14.21 10.08
CA GLY A 149 5.53 -14.61 10.82
C GLY A 149 6.29 -15.73 10.11
N GLU A 150 5.59 -16.78 9.67
CA GLU A 150 6.17 -17.90 8.93
C GLU A 150 6.83 -17.44 7.62
N TRP A 151 6.13 -16.61 6.84
CA TRP A 151 6.65 -16.06 5.59
C TRP A 151 7.95 -15.27 5.77
N LEU A 152 8.00 -14.41 6.79
CA LEU A 152 9.17 -13.58 7.07
C LEU A 152 10.36 -14.37 7.60
N ASN A 153 10.12 -15.46 8.33
CA ASN A 153 11.18 -16.35 8.78
C ASN A 153 11.85 -17.07 7.60
N THR A 154 11.06 -17.59 6.66
CA THR A 154 11.58 -18.27 5.45
C THR A 154 12.29 -17.30 4.52
N THR A 155 11.65 -16.17 4.17
CA THR A 155 12.27 -15.12 3.34
C THR A 155 13.53 -14.55 4.01
N GLY A 156 13.52 -14.55 5.33
CA GLY A 156 14.64 -14.13 6.14
C GLY A 156 15.89 -15.01 6.00
N ALA A 157 15.71 -16.32 5.86
CA ALA A 157 16.80 -17.28 5.71
C ALA A 157 17.44 -17.20 4.32
N ASP A 158 16.64 -17.08 3.26
CA ASP A 158 17.12 -17.10 1.88
C ASP A 158 18.00 -15.88 1.52
N GLN A 159 17.73 -14.72 2.13
CA GLN A 159 18.50 -13.50 1.88
C GLN A 159 19.82 -13.41 2.68
N GLN A 160 20.11 -14.34 3.59
CA GLN A 160 21.37 -14.35 4.36
C GLN A 160 22.52 -15.10 3.67
N SER A 161 22.28 -15.70 2.49
CA SER A 161 23.34 -16.36 1.71
C SER A 161 23.62 -15.61 0.40
N PRO A 162 24.53 -14.61 0.42
CA PRO A 162 25.55 -14.59 -0.64
C PRO A 162 26.95 -14.07 -0.24
N GLU A 163 27.32 -13.93 1.05
CA GLU A 163 28.62 -13.32 1.42
C GLU A 163 29.75 -14.29 1.86
N HIS A 164 29.64 -15.60 1.63
CA HIS A 164 30.76 -16.53 1.86
C HIS A 164 31.03 -17.40 0.63
N ARG A 165 31.46 -16.76 -0.46
CA ARG A 165 32.33 -17.40 -1.45
C ARG A 165 33.40 -16.38 -1.84
N SER A 166 34.48 -16.41 -1.07
CA SER A 166 35.81 -15.91 -1.48
C SER A 166 36.32 -16.68 -2.68
#